data_AF-A0A9D7NTZ9-F1
#
_entry.id   AF-A0A9D7NTZ9-F1
#
_cell.length_a   1.000
_cell.length_b   1.000
_cell.length_c   1.000
_cell.angle_alpha   90.00
_cell.angle_beta   90.00
_cell.angle_gamma   90.00
#
_symmetry.space_group_name_H-M   'P 1'
#
loop_
_entity.id
_entity.type
_entity.pdbx_description
1 polymer ?
#
loop_
_entity_poly.entity_id
_entity_poly.type
_entity_poly.pdbx_seq_one_letter_code
_entity_poly.pdbx_strand_id
1 'polypeptide(L)' 'MVVVRDAQGRIMHQELVNGPEVQLVWDTRQVAQGLYSVELLEDGKRLQTERLIVQP' A
#
# COMPACT_ATOMS: atom_id res chain seq x y z
N MET A 1 6.97 0.44 7.51
CA MET A 1 5.74 -0.35 7.29
C MET A 1 5.03 0.16 6.06
N VAL A 2 4.61 -0.72 5.15
CA VAL A 2 3.80 -0.36 3.98
C VAL A 2 2.34 -0.69 4.27
N VAL A 3 1.43 0.23 3.98
CA VAL A 3 -0.02 0.05 4.11
C VAL A 3 -0.67 0.42 2.80
N VAL A 4 -1.53 -0.46 2.28
CA VAL A 4 -2.33 -0.18 1.09
C VAL A 4 -3.79 -0.06 1.50
N ARG A 5 -4.44 1.03 1.08
CA ARG A 5 -5.86 1.28 1.35
C ARG A 5 -6.63 1.48 0.07
N ASP A 6 -7.90 1.08 0.07
CA ASP A 6 -8.82 1.42 -1.01
C ASP A 6 -9.35 2.85 -0.90
N ALA A 7 -10.17 3.27 -1.87
CA ALA A 7 -10.80 4.60 -1.90
C ALA A 7 -11.72 4.91 -0.70
N GLN A 8 -12.13 3.90 0.08
CA GLN A 8 -12.94 4.06 1.29
C GLN A 8 -12.06 4.11 2.55
N GLY A 9 -10.73 4.00 2.42
CA GLY A 9 -9.77 4.00 3.52
C GLY A 9 -9.58 2.63 4.19
N ARG A 10 -10.22 1.58 3.68
CA ARG A 10 -10.09 0.21 4.22
C ARG A 10 -8.71 -0.33 3.90
N ILE A 11 -8.07 -0.97 4.88
CA ILE A 11 -6.74 -1.58 4.69
C ILE A 11 -6.92 -2.86 3.87
N MET A 12 -6.21 -2.92 2.76
CA MET A 12 -6.26 -4.04 1.81
C MET A 12 -4.97 -4.85 1.83
N HIS A 13 -3.85 -4.22 2.22
CA HIS A 13 -2.57 -4.88 2.48
C HIS A 13 -1.82 -4.12 3.57
N GLN A 14 -1.07 -4.84 4.39
CA GLN A 14 -0.19 -4.24 5.39
C GLN A 14 1.01 -5.16 5.60
N GLU A 15 2.22 -4.58 5.53
CA GLU A 15 3.45 -5.35 5.66
C GLU A 15 4.55 -4.55 6.34
N LEU A 16 5.29 -5.22 7.23
CA LEU A 16 6.48 -4.67 7.84
C LEU A 16 7.64 -4.79 6.85
N VAL A 17 8.31 -3.68 6.58
CA VAL A 17 9.50 -3.62 5.73
C VAL A 17 10.69 -3.24 6.61
N ASN A 18 11.80 -3.96 6.46
CA ASN A 18 13.03 -3.73 7.22
C ASN A 18 14.17 -3.38 6.26
N GLY A 19 14.85 -2.26 6.50
CA GLY A 19 15.97 -1.80 5.70
C GLY A 19 15.69 -0.51 4.92
N PRO A 20 16.75 0.19 4.47
CA PRO A 20 16.64 1.51 3.85
C PRO A 20 16.05 1.47 2.43
N GLU A 21 16.21 0.36 1.71
CA GLU A 21 15.63 0.13 0.38
C GLU A 21 14.98 -1.24 0.36
N VAL A 22 13.67 -1.28 0.13
CA VAL A 22 12.89 -2.52 0.10
C VAL A 22 11.97 -2.47 -1.10
N GLN A 23 11.94 -3.57 -1.85
CA GLN A 23 10.95 -3.79 -2.89
C GLN A 23 9.92 -4.79 -2.39
N LEU A 24 8.64 -4.45 -2.56
CA LEU A 24 7.52 -5.28 -2.16
C LEU A 24 6.65 -5.56 -3.38
N VAL A 25 6.21 -6.81 -3.52
CA VAL A 25 5.30 -7.23 -4.59
C VAL A 25 3.97 -7.56 -3.96
N TRP A 26 2.93 -6.84 -4.35
CA TRP A 26 1.57 -7.08 -3.90
C TRP A 26 0.76 -7.78 -5.00
N ASP A 27 0.18 -8.94 -4.70
CA ASP A 27 -0.71 -9.66 -5.61
C ASP A 27 -2.11 -9.02 -5.63
N THR A 28 -2.41 -8.31 -6.72
CA THR A 28 -3.67 -7.57 -6.90
C THR A 28 -4.77 -8.39 -7.57
N ARG A 29 -4.56 -9.67 -7.89
CA ARG A 29 -5.52 -10.46 -8.67
C ARG A 29 -6.85 -10.71 -7.96
N GLN A 30 -6.87 -10.63 -6.62
CA GLN A 30 -8.07 -10.85 -5.81
C GLN A 30 -8.67 -9.57 -5.21
N VAL A 31 -8.16 -8.39 -5.56
CA VAL A 31 -8.72 -7.12 -5.07
C VAL A 31 -9.60 -6.46 -6.13
N ALA A 32 -10.52 -5.62 -5.69
CA ALA A 32 -11.41 -4.89 -6.59
C ALA A 32 -10.61 -3.95 -7.50
N GLN A 33 -11.11 -3.72 -8.71
CA GLN A 33 -10.56 -2.66 -9.56
C GLN A 33 -10.81 -1.29 -8.90
N GLY A 34 -9.91 -0.35 -9.12
CA GLY A 34 -10.08 1.02 -8.65
C GLY A 34 -8.82 1.67 -8.11
N LEU A 35 -9.02 2.72 -7.33
CA LEU A 35 -7.97 3.55 -6.77
C LEU A 35 -7.56 3.07 -5.38
N TYR A 36 -6.25 3.00 -5.19
CA TYR A 36 -5.62 2.66 -3.93
C TYR A 36 -4.55 3.70 -3.56
N SER A 37 -4.38 3.89 -2.25
CA SER A 37 -3.25 4.64 -1.69
C SER A 37 -2.26 3.67 -1.08
N VAL A 38 -0.98 3.79 -1.44
CA VAL A 38 0.14 3.04 -0.86
C VAL A 38 0.89 3.99 0.06
N GLU A 39 0.96 3.69 1.35
CA GLU A 39 1.53 4.54 2.38
C GLU A 39 2.77 3.87 2.98
N LEU A 40 3.89 4.60 3.00
CA LEU A 40 5.05 4.22 3.80
C LEU A 40 4.95 4.93 5.15
N LEU A 41 4.90 4.12 6.21
CA LEU A 41 4.82 4.57 7.60
C LEU A 41 6.10 4.20 8.38
N GLU A 42 6.62 5.14 9.15
CA GLU A 42 7.72 4.96 10.11
C GLU A 42 7.29 5.54 11.46
N ASP A 43 7.34 4.74 12.52
CA ASP A 43 6.87 5.11 13.87
C ASP A 43 5.46 5.75 13.89
N GLY A 44 4.56 5.21 13.06
CA GLY A 44 3.18 5.69 12.92
C GLY A 44 3.03 7.00 12.12
N LYS A 45 4.14 7.63 11.71
CA LYS A 45 4.14 8.81 10.84
C LYS A 45 4.18 8.37 9.38
N ARG A 46 3.40 9.06 8.55
CA ARG A 46 3.41 8.88 7.10
C ARG A 46 4.60 9.59 6.49
N LEU A 47 5.52 8.82 5.92
CA LEU A 47 6.69 9.34 5.22
C LEU A 47 6.38 9.63 3.75
N GLN A 48 5.63 8.73 3.11
CA GLN A 48 5.32 8.82 1.69
C GLN A 48 3.94 8.23 1.39
N THR A 49 3.29 8.78 0.37
CA THR A 49 2.06 8.23 -0.19
C THR A 49 2.16 8.21 -1.70
N GLU A 50 1.88 7.05 -2.26
CA GLU A 50 1.78 6.80 -3.69
C GLU A 50 0.35 6.39 -4.05
N ARG A 51 0.02 6.58 -5.33
CA ARG A 51 -1.29 6.22 -5.87
C ARG A 51 -1.14 5.02 -6.80
N LEU A 52 -1.91 3.98 -6.52
CA LEU A 52 -1.96 2.77 -7.32
C LEU A 52 -3.34 2.63 -7.96
N ILE A 53 -3.39 2.37 -9.26
CA ILE A 53 -4.62 2.09 -9.99
C ILE A 53 -4.59 0.61 -10.38
N VAL A 54 -5.58 -0.15 -9.90
CA VAL A 54 -5.78 -1.54 -10.31
C VAL A 54 -6.83 -1.57 -11.41
N GLN A 55 -6.44 -2.10 -12.57
CA GLN A 55 -7.25 -2.24 -13.77
C GLN A 55 -7.26 -3.71 -14.22
N PRO A 56 -8.26 -4.15 -15.01
CA PRO A 56 -8.30 -5.51 -15.55
C PRO A 56 -7.15 -5.81 -16.52
#